data_AF-A0A7N0TF97-F1
#
_entry.id   AF-A0A7N0TF97-F1
#
_cell.length_a   1.000
_cell.length_b   1.000
_cell.length_c   1.000
_cell.angle_alpha   90.00
_cell.angle_beta   90.00
_cell.angle_gamma   90.00
#
_symmetry.space_group_name_H-M   'P 1'
#
loop_
_entity.id
_entity.type
_entity.pdbx_description
1 polymer ?
#
loop_
_entity_poly.entity_id
_entity_poly.type
_entity_poly.pdbx_seq_one_letter_code
_entity_poly.pdbx_strand_id
1 'polypeptide(L)'
;MPAAFVSFKTRWGAAVCSQTQQSRNPTVWLTEWAPEPRDVYWDNLAIPYVSLSIRRLLIAVAFFFLTIFFMIPITFVQSLANIEQIEKAAPFLRPIIEVKFIKSLIQGFLPGIALKLFLIFLPSILMLMSKFEGFSSISSLERRSATRYYIFQFINVFLGSIITGTAFQQMDKFLKQSANEIPKTIGASIPMKATFFITYIMVDGWAGIAGEIIRVKPLIIYHLKNFFLVKTEKDRKEAMDPGSLGFNCGEPTHRLKQTRPTHGAFARL
;
A
#
# COMPACT_ATOMS: atom_id res chain seq x y z
N MET A 1 28.06 15.03 10.64
CA MET A 1 27.60 13.71 10.16
C MET A 1 28.81 12.96 9.62
N PRO A 2 29.06 11.71 10.00
CA PRO A 2 30.16 10.91 9.45
C PRO A 2 29.75 10.30 8.08
N ALA A 3 29.37 11.15 7.13
CA ALA A 3 28.97 10.77 5.78
C ALA A 3 29.47 11.82 4.78
N ALA A 4 29.90 11.38 3.59
CA ALA A 4 30.42 12.25 2.54
C ALA A 4 30.09 11.70 1.16
N PHE A 5 29.95 12.59 0.18
CA PHE A 5 29.88 12.21 -1.23
C PHE A 5 31.29 12.21 -1.81
N VAL A 6 31.66 11.10 -2.44
CA VAL A 6 32.99 10.92 -3.07
C VAL A 6 32.82 10.85 -4.58
N SER A 7 33.54 11.70 -5.29
CA SER A 7 33.52 11.77 -6.75
C SER A 7 34.82 11.21 -7.34
N PHE A 8 34.69 10.47 -8.45
CA PHE A 8 35.82 9.88 -9.17
C PHE A 8 35.94 10.49 -10.57
N LYS A 9 37.15 10.53 -11.12
CA LYS A 9 37.39 10.98 -12.50
C LYS A 9 36.74 10.07 -13.54
N THR A 10 36.63 8.77 -13.25
CA THR A 10 36.07 7.77 -14.16
C THR A 10 34.89 7.04 -13.52
N ARG A 11 33.89 6.68 -14.34
CA ARG A 11 32.73 5.88 -13.91
C ARG A 11 33.14 4.50 -13.41
N TRP A 12 34.16 3.92 -14.02
CA TRP A 12 34.72 2.63 -13.60
C TRP A 12 35.29 2.69 -12.18
N GLY A 13 36.05 3.74 -11.84
CA GLY A 13 36.56 3.92 -10.48
C GLY A 13 35.45 4.04 -9.43
N ALA A 14 34.38 4.75 -9.75
CA ALA A 14 33.21 4.83 -8.88
C ALA A 14 32.52 3.47 -8.71
N ALA A 15 32.39 2.68 -9.78
CA ALA A 15 31.78 1.35 -9.75
C ALA A 15 32.59 0.35 -8.90
N VAL A 16 33.92 0.39 -8.99
CA VAL A 16 34.79 -0.44 -8.17
C VAL A 16 34.66 -0.06 -6.69
N CYS A 17 34.67 1.25 -6.37
CA CYS A 17 34.54 1.74 -5.00
C CYS A 17 33.19 1.35 -4.35
N SER A 18 32.08 1.46 -5.08
CA SER A 18 30.74 1.16 -4.54
C SER A 18 30.44 -0.33 -4.37
N GLN A 19 31.23 -1.21 -4.99
CA GLN A 19 31.02 -2.66 -4.95
C GLN A 19 32.04 -3.41 -4.10
N THR A 20 33.09 -2.73 -3.61
CA THR A 20 34.17 -3.35 -2.84
C THR A 20 34.12 -2.97 -1.37
N GLN A 21 34.49 -3.92 -0.51
CA GLN A 21 34.62 -3.69 0.93
C GLN A 21 35.89 -2.87 1.20
N GLN A 22 35.75 -1.68 1.80
CA GLN A 22 36.87 -0.75 1.99
C GLN A 22 37.71 -1.04 3.24
N SER A 23 37.12 -1.63 4.27
CA SER A 23 37.77 -1.87 5.58
C SER A 23 37.53 -3.30 6.08
N ARG A 24 38.40 -3.77 6.98
CA ARG A 24 38.24 -5.07 7.66
C ARG A 24 36.92 -5.15 8.45
N ASN A 25 36.47 -4.03 9.00
CA ASN A 25 35.17 -3.96 9.67
C ASN A 25 34.07 -3.63 8.63
N PRO A 26 33.06 -4.50 8.43
CA PRO A 26 32.00 -4.29 7.45
C PRO A 26 31.04 -3.15 7.79
N THR A 27 31.10 -2.59 9.00
CA THR A 27 30.21 -1.48 9.43
C THR A 27 30.83 -0.10 9.27
N VAL A 28 32.08 -0.02 8.83
CA VAL A 28 32.84 1.24 8.70
C VAL A 28 33.23 1.43 7.24
N TRP A 29 33.19 2.67 6.75
CA TRP A 29 33.46 3.01 5.35
C TRP A 29 32.55 2.24 4.37
N LEU A 30 31.27 2.16 4.72
CA LEU A 30 30.22 1.63 3.85
C LEU A 30 30.07 2.53 2.62
N THR A 31 30.22 1.95 1.43
CA THR A 31 30.04 2.65 0.16
C THR A 31 28.72 2.22 -0.47
N GLU A 32 27.93 3.21 -0.87
CA GLU A 32 26.67 3.01 -1.59
C GLU A 32 26.67 3.89 -2.84
N TRP A 33 25.90 3.50 -3.85
CA TRP A 33 25.69 4.34 -5.03
C TRP A 33 24.96 5.61 -4.61
N ALA A 34 25.61 6.76 -4.80
CA ALA A 34 25.00 8.04 -4.54
C ALA A 34 23.79 8.23 -5.49
N PRO A 35 22.58 8.52 -4.95
CA PRO A 35 21.43 8.83 -5.77
C PRO A 35 21.63 10.18 -6.48
N GLU A 36 20.79 10.46 -7.49
CA GLU A 36 20.78 11.77 -8.15
C GLU A 36 20.55 12.88 -7.10
N PRO A 37 21.19 14.07 -7.21
CA PRO A 37 21.03 15.15 -6.23
C PRO A 37 19.58 15.55 -5.92
N ARG A 38 18.65 15.34 -6.88
CA ARG A 38 17.20 15.58 -6.71
C ARG A 38 16.47 14.46 -5.98
N ASP A 39 17.02 13.24 -6.01
CA ASP A 39 16.49 12.04 -5.38
C ASP A 39 17.05 11.84 -3.95
N VAL A 40 18.05 12.62 -3.55
CA VAL A 40 18.58 12.61 -2.18
C VAL A 40 17.52 13.15 -1.21
N TYR A 41 17.19 12.36 -0.20
CA TYR A 41 16.37 12.79 0.93
C TYR A 41 17.25 13.27 2.08
N TRP A 42 17.50 14.58 2.11
CA TRP A 42 18.49 15.22 2.96
C TRP A 42 18.25 15.04 4.47
N ASP A 43 17.00 15.03 4.91
CA ASP A 43 16.64 14.94 6.34
C ASP A 43 17.16 13.65 7.00
N ASN A 44 17.26 12.56 6.22
CA ASN A 44 17.67 11.25 6.73
C ASN A 44 19.18 11.01 6.73
N LEU A 45 19.97 11.86 6.07
CA LEU A 45 21.44 11.72 6.04
C LEU A 45 22.10 11.98 7.40
N ALA A 46 21.40 12.69 8.30
CA ALA A 46 21.87 13.00 9.64
C ALA A 46 21.84 11.82 10.62
N ILE A 47 21.15 10.73 10.26
CA ILE A 47 20.85 9.65 11.18
C ILE A 47 22.10 8.77 11.39
N PRO A 48 22.52 8.50 12.64
CA PRO A 48 23.67 7.63 12.90
C PRO A 48 23.35 6.18 12.50
N TYR A 49 24.30 5.53 11.84
CA TYR A 49 24.15 4.18 11.29
C TYR A 49 23.65 3.15 12.33
N VAL A 50 24.16 3.21 13.56
CA VAL A 50 23.78 2.31 14.65
C VAL A 50 22.28 2.40 14.99
N SER A 51 21.69 3.59 14.86
CA SER A 51 20.26 3.79 15.16
C SER A 51 19.33 3.27 14.06
N LEU A 52 19.84 3.04 12.84
CA LEU A 52 19.04 2.56 11.71
C LEU A 52 18.45 1.17 11.99
N SER A 53 19.21 0.28 12.61
CA SER A 53 18.75 -1.07 12.95
C SER A 53 17.58 -1.04 13.93
N ILE A 54 17.66 -0.20 14.97
CA ILE A 54 16.60 -0.03 15.97
C ILE A 54 15.35 0.58 15.33
N ARG A 55 15.52 1.63 14.51
CA ARG A 55 14.41 2.27 13.77
C ARG A 55 13.70 1.27 12.86
N ARG A 56 14.43 0.47 12.09
CA ARG A 56 13.86 -0.57 11.22
C ARG A 56 13.10 -1.63 12.02
N LEU A 57 13.61 -2.04 13.19
CA LEU A 57 12.91 -2.98 14.07
C LEU A 57 11.60 -2.37 14.61
N LEU A 58 11.64 -1.13 15.10
CA LEU A 58 10.46 -0.43 15.60
C LEU A 58 9.39 -0.27 14.51
N ILE A 59 9.79 0.12 13.30
CA ILE A 59 8.85 0.25 12.17
C ILE A 59 8.32 -1.11 11.72
N ALA A 60 9.12 -2.19 11.77
CA ALA A 60 8.64 -3.54 11.48
C ALA A 60 7.56 -3.98 12.47
N VAL A 61 7.76 -3.73 13.78
CA VAL A 61 6.77 -4.02 14.83
C VAL A 61 5.52 -3.13 14.66
N ALA A 62 5.69 -1.83 14.40
CA ALA A 62 4.58 -0.93 14.16
C ALA A 62 3.76 -1.32 12.92
N PHE A 63 4.43 -1.77 11.85
CA PHE A 63 3.77 -2.28 10.65
C PHE A 63 2.97 -3.56 10.92
N PHE A 64 3.50 -4.49 11.73
CA PHE A 64 2.78 -5.69 12.15
C PHE A 64 1.48 -5.34 12.88
N PHE A 65 1.53 -4.42 13.85
CA PHE A 65 0.33 -3.95 14.54
C PHE A 65 -0.63 -3.22 13.60
N LEU A 66 -0.11 -2.36 12.71
CA LEU A 66 -0.93 -1.67 11.71
C LEU A 66 -1.74 -2.67 10.87
N THR A 67 -1.11 -3.76 10.40
CA THR A 67 -1.79 -4.79 9.60
C THR A 67 -2.91 -5.47 10.39
N ILE A 68 -2.68 -5.86 11.64
CA ILE A 68 -3.69 -6.53 12.48
C ILE A 68 -4.82 -5.57 12.84
N PHE A 69 -4.52 -4.37 13.31
CA PHE A 69 -5.54 -3.40 13.69
C PHE A 69 -6.41 -2.97 12.51
N PHE A 70 -5.88 -2.98 11.29
CA PHE A 70 -6.67 -2.70 10.08
C PHE A 70 -7.68 -3.80 9.72
N MET A 71 -7.59 -5.00 10.29
CA MET A 71 -8.63 -6.02 10.10
C MET A 71 -9.97 -5.62 10.75
N ILE A 72 -9.93 -4.84 11.84
CA ILE A 72 -11.13 -4.36 12.55
C ILE A 72 -12.01 -3.47 11.65
N PRO A 73 -11.50 -2.37 11.05
CA PRO A 73 -12.32 -1.55 10.16
C PRO A 73 -12.73 -2.29 8.90
N ILE A 74 -11.91 -3.21 8.37
CA ILE A 74 -12.28 -4.01 7.18
C ILE A 74 -13.46 -4.93 7.51
N THR A 75 -13.40 -5.67 8.63
CA THR A 75 -14.49 -6.55 9.06
C THR A 75 -15.76 -5.76 9.39
N PHE A 76 -15.62 -4.58 10.01
CA PHE A 76 -16.73 -3.67 10.24
C PHE A 76 -17.40 -3.23 8.92
N VAL A 77 -16.62 -2.80 7.93
CA VAL A 77 -17.13 -2.43 6.60
C VAL A 77 -17.78 -3.63 5.89
N GLN A 78 -17.22 -4.84 6.02
CA GLN A 78 -17.82 -6.05 5.46
C GLN A 78 -19.14 -6.42 6.15
N SER A 79 -19.25 -6.24 7.48
CA SER A 79 -20.50 -6.46 8.20
C SER A 79 -21.59 -5.47 7.77
N LEU A 80 -21.21 -4.22 7.46
CA LEU A 80 -22.13 -3.21 6.90
C LEU A 80 -22.60 -3.53 5.47
N ALA A 81 -21.87 -4.36 4.73
CA ALA A 81 -22.29 -4.82 3.42
C ALA A 81 -23.36 -5.93 3.48
N ASN A 82 -23.50 -6.61 4.63
CA ASN A 82 -24.45 -7.70 4.81
C ASN A 82 -25.64 -7.27 5.69
N ILE A 83 -26.74 -6.91 5.04
CA ILE A 83 -27.94 -6.38 5.70
C ILE A 83 -28.54 -7.37 6.71
N GLU A 84 -28.44 -8.68 6.47
CA GLU A 84 -28.97 -9.69 7.41
C GLU A 84 -28.23 -9.67 8.75
N GLN A 85 -26.94 -9.32 8.75
CA GLN A 85 -26.16 -9.15 9.98
C GLN A 85 -26.52 -7.84 10.70
N ILE A 86 -26.76 -6.76 9.95
CA ILE A 86 -27.19 -5.47 10.52
C ILE A 86 -28.60 -5.58 11.12
N GLU A 87 -29.52 -6.27 10.46
CA GLU A 87 -30.90 -6.45 10.91
C GLU A 87 -30.99 -7.31 12.18
N LYS A 88 -30.01 -8.22 12.36
CA LYS A 88 -29.82 -8.99 13.59
C LYS A 88 -29.09 -8.22 14.69
N ALA A 89 -28.07 -7.42 14.35
CA ALA A 89 -27.25 -6.68 15.31
C ALA A 89 -27.90 -5.38 15.82
N ALA A 90 -28.75 -4.74 15.00
CA ALA A 90 -29.38 -3.46 15.28
C ALA A 90 -30.85 -3.44 14.80
N PRO A 91 -31.77 -4.06 15.57
CA PRO A 91 -33.19 -4.18 15.17
C PRO A 91 -33.93 -2.84 15.05
N PHE A 92 -33.39 -1.74 15.62
CA PHE A 92 -33.95 -0.39 15.50
C PHE A 92 -33.79 0.26 14.11
N LEU A 93 -32.91 -0.28 13.26
CA LEU A 93 -32.70 0.22 11.88
C LEU A 93 -33.68 -0.38 10.86
N ARG A 94 -34.52 -1.35 11.24
CA ARG A 94 -35.51 -2.01 10.37
C ARG A 94 -36.40 -1.03 9.58
N PRO A 95 -36.99 0.03 10.18
CA PRO A 95 -37.87 0.95 9.46
C PRO A 95 -37.16 1.75 8.36
N ILE A 96 -35.86 2.01 8.54
CA ILE A 96 -35.03 2.78 7.60
C ILE A 96 -34.49 1.88 6.48
N ILE A 97 -34.24 0.61 6.78
CA ILE A 97 -33.71 -0.39 5.84
C ILE A 97 -34.81 -0.95 4.91
N GLU A 98 -36.08 -0.87 5.26
CA GLU A 98 -37.19 -1.33 4.39
C GLU A 98 -37.41 -0.48 3.13
N VAL A 99 -36.93 0.77 3.13
CA VAL A 99 -37.00 1.63 1.93
C VAL A 99 -36.05 1.08 0.86
N LYS A 100 -36.59 0.47 -0.20
CA LYS A 100 -35.84 -0.18 -1.30
C LYS A 100 -34.65 0.64 -1.83
N PHE A 101 -34.81 1.97 -1.91
CA PHE A 101 -33.75 2.88 -2.36
C PHE A 101 -32.62 3.03 -1.35
N ILE A 102 -32.94 3.24 -0.07
CA ILE A 102 -31.93 3.37 1.00
C ILE A 102 -31.20 2.04 1.21
N LYS A 103 -31.93 0.91 1.11
CA LYS A 103 -31.38 -0.43 1.16
C LYS A 103 -30.30 -0.66 0.11
N SER A 104 -30.59 -0.34 -1.16
CA SER A 104 -29.62 -0.55 -2.26
C SER A 104 -28.41 0.40 -2.18
N LEU A 105 -28.63 1.63 -1.69
CA LEU A 105 -27.58 2.64 -1.57
C LEU A 105 -26.61 2.31 -0.42
N ILE A 106 -27.15 1.87 0.72
CA ILE A 106 -26.33 1.38 1.85
C ILE A 106 -25.58 0.11 1.45
N GLN A 107 -26.24 -0.86 0.79
CA GLN A 107 -25.60 -2.13 0.45
C GLN A 107 -24.52 -2.00 -0.64
N GLY A 108 -24.74 -1.14 -1.64
CA GLY A 108 -23.88 -1.02 -2.80
C GLY A 108 -22.80 0.07 -2.69
N PHE A 109 -23.09 1.18 -2.01
CA PHE A 109 -22.25 2.38 -2.07
C PHE A 109 -21.49 2.65 -0.77
N LEU A 110 -22.12 2.43 0.38
CA LEU A 110 -21.57 2.81 1.68
C LEU A 110 -20.29 2.00 2.05
N PRO A 111 -20.23 0.67 1.88
CA PRO A 111 -19.02 -0.10 2.13
C PRO A 111 -17.86 0.31 1.20
N GLY A 112 -18.19 0.63 -0.06
CA GLY A 112 -17.20 1.06 -1.06
C GLY A 112 -16.56 2.39 -0.70
N ILE A 113 -17.36 3.39 -0.29
CA ILE A 113 -16.85 4.69 0.15
C ILE A 113 -16.03 4.54 1.44
N ALA A 114 -16.56 3.81 2.43
CA ALA A 114 -15.88 3.63 3.71
C ALA A 114 -14.51 2.96 3.52
N LEU A 115 -14.46 1.86 2.75
CA LEU A 115 -13.22 1.16 2.45
C LEU A 115 -12.23 2.06 1.69
N LYS A 116 -12.70 2.78 0.68
CA LYS A 116 -11.85 3.68 -0.10
C LYS A 116 -11.28 4.82 0.74
N LEU A 117 -12.06 5.34 1.68
CA LEU A 117 -11.62 6.38 2.61
C LEU A 117 -10.49 5.85 3.52
N PHE A 118 -10.62 4.64 4.08
CA PHE A 118 -9.55 4.02 4.87
C PHE A 118 -8.29 3.73 4.03
N LEU A 119 -8.45 3.25 2.80
CA LEU A 119 -7.33 2.93 1.91
C LEU A 119 -6.58 4.16 1.41
N ILE A 120 -7.23 5.34 1.31
CA ILE A 120 -6.57 6.55 0.80
C ILE A 120 -5.50 7.10 1.77
N PHE A 121 -5.69 6.91 3.07
CA PHE A 121 -4.74 7.35 4.10
C PHE A 121 -3.55 6.41 4.23
N LEU A 122 -3.73 5.15 3.89
CA LEU A 122 -2.76 4.09 4.13
C LEU A 122 -1.41 4.32 3.43
N PRO A 123 -1.33 4.65 2.11
CA PRO A 123 -0.06 4.97 1.46
C PRO A 123 0.68 6.13 2.11
N SER A 124 -0.05 7.13 2.64
CA SER A 124 0.55 8.27 3.33
C SER A 124 1.18 7.84 4.66
N ILE A 125 0.51 6.97 5.42
CA ILE A 125 1.04 6.38 6.67
C ILE A 125 2.27 5.51 6.37
N LEU A 126 2.21 4.66 5.34
CA LEU A 126 3.34 3.79 4.96
C LEU A 126 4.56 4.58 4.45
N MET A 127 4.32 5.70 3.76
CA MET A 127 5.38 6.63 3.37
C MET A 127 6.02 7.27 4.61
N LEU A 128 5.21 7.72 5.56
CA LEU A 128 5.72 8.28 6.83
C LEU A 128 6.57 7.26 7.60
N MET A 129 6.08 6.02 7.72
CA MET A 129 6.84 4.92 8.32
C MET A 129 8.18 4.67 7.62
N SER A 130 8.18 4.72 6.28
CA SER A 130 9.40 4.54 5.49
C SER A 130 10.39 5.70 5.67
N LYS A 131 9.89 6.94 5.81
CA LYS A 131 10.72 8.11 6.14
C LYS A 131 11.42 7.94 7.50
N PHE A 132 10.71 7.45 8.51
CA PHE A 132 11.28 7.20 9.85
C PHE A 132 12.38 6.14 9.89
N GLU A 133 12.41 5.20 8.92
CA GLU A 133 13.47 4.18 8.84
C GLU A 133 14.85 4.73 8.46
N GLY A 134 14.91 5.94 7.89
CA GLY A 134 16.17 6.60 7.57
C GLY A 134 16.80 6.21 6.24
N PHE A 135 15.99 6.01 5.18
CA PHE A 135 16.55 5.86 3.83
C PHE A 135 17.03 7.21 3.28
N SER A 136 18.16 7.17 2.56
CA SER A 136 18.85 8.33 1.99
C SER A 136 18.30 8.80 0.63
N SER A 137 17.54 7.96 -0.08
CA SER A 137 16.92 8.31 -1.37
C SER A 137 15.40 8.22 -1.37
N ILE A 138 14.76 9.14 -2.09
CA ILE A 138 13.31 9.16 -2.34
C ILE A 138 12.92 7.88 -3.07
N SER A 139 13.67 7.46 -4.09
CA SER A 139 13.44 6.20 -4.79
C SER A 139 13.43 4.97 -3.88
N SER A 140 14.33 4.90 -2.88
CA SER A 140 14.34 3.80 -1.92
C SER A 140 13.18 3.86 -0.93
N LEU A 141 12.83 5.07 -0.47
CA LEU A 141 11.64 5.33 0.34
C LEU A 141 10.39 4.84 -0.38
N GLU A 142 10.28 5.18 -1.67
CA GLU A 142 9.14 4.82 -2.49
C GLU A 142 9.03 3.31 -2.67
N ARG A 143 10.13 2.66 -3.06
CA ARG A 143 10.19 1.20 -3.20
C ARG A 143 9.86 0.46 -1.92
N ARG A 144 10.32 0.97 -0.76
CA ARG A 144 10.03 0.35 0.54
C ARG A 144 8.56 0.53 0.93
N SER A 145 8.01 1.73 0.73
CA SER A 145 6.60 2.03 0.97
C SER A 145 5.70 1.14 0.09
N ALA A 146 6.02 1.02 -1.20
CA ALA A 146 5.33 0.14 -2.14
C ALA A 146 5.36 -1.32 -1.69
N THR A 147 6.53 -1.83 -1.31
CA THR A 147 6.67 -3.21 -0.83
C THR A 147 5.83 -3.48 0.42
N ARG A 148 5.75 -2.53 1.36
CA ARG A 148 4.88 -2.63 2.53
C ARG A 148 3.41 -2.62 2.16
N TYR A 149 3.02 -1.73 1.26
CA TYR A 149 1.64 -1.64 0.82
C TYR A 149 1.21 -2.94 0.12
N TYR A 150 2.10 -3.55 -0.66
CA TYR A 150 1.87 -4.87 -1.24
C TYR A 150 1.66 -5.95 -0.18
N ILE A 151 2.56 -6.04 0.82
CA ILE A 151 2.43 -7.02 1.92
C ILE A 151 1.12 -6.81 2.68
N PHE A 152 0.76 -5.54 2.95
CA PHE A 152 -0.49 -5.19 3.60
C PHE A 152 -1.69 -5.67 2.78
N GLN A 153 -1.73 -5.35 1.48
CA GLN A 153 -2.82 -5.74 0.60
C GLN A 153 -2.93 -7.27 0.47
N PHE A 154 -1.79 -7.95 0.40
CA PHE A 154 -1.75 -9.41 0.37
C PHE A 154 -2.31 -10.04 1.66
N ILE A 155 -1.93 -9.54 2.84
CA ILE A 155 -2.43 -10.09 4.10
C ILE A 155 -3.90 -9.72 4.32
N ASN A 156 -4.27 -8.45 4.16
CA ASN A 156 -5.61 -7.99 4.54
C ASN A 156 -6.66 -8.21 3.45
N VAL A 157 -6.33 -7.95 2.19
CA VAL A 157 -7.29 -8.07 1.09
C VAL A 157 -7.30 -9.45 0.48
N PHE A 158 -6.14 -10.09 0.28
CA PHE A 158 -6.11 -11.45 -0.26
C PHE A 158 -6.35 -12.52 0.82
N LEU A 159 -5.45 -12.66 1.80
CA LEU A 159 -5.59 -13.68 2.86
C LEU A 159 -6.81 -13.41 3.74
N GLY A 160 -7.04 -12.16 4.14
CA GLY A 160 -8.22 -11.77 4.93
C GLY A 160 -9.54 -12.13 4.23
N SER A 161 -9.68 -11.86 2.93
CA SER A 161 -10.91 -12.22 2.20
C SER A 161 -11.09 -13.73 2.03
N ILE A 162 -10.00 -14.50 1.94
CA ILE A 162 -10.06 -15.97 1.89
C ILE A 162 -10.49 -16.51 3.26
N ILE A 163 -9.80 -16.12 4.34
CA ILE A 163 -10.04 -16.63 5.71
C ILE A 163 -11.43 -16.23 6.20
N THR A 164 -11.80 -14.96 6.06
CA THR A 164 -13.13 -14.46 6.45
C THR A 164 -14.21 -15.08 5.56
N GLY A 165 -13.92 -15.23 4.27
CA GLY A 165 -14.83 -15.83 3.31
C GLY A 165 -15.09 -17.32 3.54
N THR A 166 -14.09 -18.10 3.96
CA THR A 166 -14.23 -19.51 4.36
C THR A 166 -14.90 -19.62 5.71
N ALA A 167 -14.50 -18.80 6.68
CA ALA A 167 -15.09 -18.77 8.02
C ALA A 167 -16.60 -18.51 7.96
N PHE A 168 -17.07 -17.52 7.20
CA PHE A 168 -18.51 -17.24 7.09
C PHE A 168 -19.30 -18.29 6.29
N GLN A 169 -18.73 -18.86 5.23
CA GLN A 169 -19.43 -19.87 4.41
C GLN A 169 -19.48 -21.26 5.07
N GLN A 170 -18.56 -21.54 5.99
CA GLN A 170 -18.40 -22.86 6.60
C GLN A 170 -18.49 -22.82 8.13
N MET A 171 -18.87 -21.70 8.76
CA MET A 171 -18.97 -21.58 10.24
C MET A 171 -19.82 -22.70 10.84
N ASP A 172 -20.96 -23.02 10.20
CA ASP A 172 -21.86 -24.11 10.61
C ASP A 172 -21.26 -25.51 10.44
N LYS A 173 -20.28 -25.67 9.53
CA LYS A 173 -19.56 -26.93 9.31
C LYS A 173 -18.30 -27.04 10.18
N PHE A 174 -17.55 -25.96 10.37
CA PHE A 174 -16.36 -25.93 11.23
C PHE A 174 -16.69 -26.14 12.71
N LEU A 175 -17.87 -25.69 13.16
CA LEU A 175 -18.34 -25.97 14.52
C LEU A 175 -18.76 -27.45 14.73
N LYS A 176 -18.99 -28.21 13.65
CA LYS A 176 -19.54 -29.58 13.69
C LYS A 176 -18.62 -30.68 13.12
N GLN A 177 -17.57 -30.34 12.37
CA GLN A 177 -16.63 -31.29 11.74
C GLN A 177 -15.21 -31.23 12.35
N SER A 178 -14.48 -32.35 12.25
CA SER A 178 -13.13 -32.49 12.81
C SER A 178 -12.06 -31.74 12.01
N ALA A 179 -10.95 -31.39 12.67
CA ALA A 179 -9.85 -30.58 12.13
C ALA A 179 -9.19 -31.14 10.85
N ASN A 180 -9.41 -32.41 10.51
CA ASN A 180 -8.88 -33.03 9.29
C ASN A 180 -9.57 -32.58 7.99
N GLU A 181 -10.77 -32.00 8.07
CA GLU A 181 -11.50 -31.49 6.89
C GLU A 181 -11.13 -30.03 6.55
N ILE A 182 -10.36 -29.35 7.41
CA ILE A 182 -9.98 -27.93 7.24
C ILE A 182 -9.16 -27.69 5.95
N PRO A 183 -8.13 -28.49 5.62
CA PRO A 183 -7.37 -28.29 4.39
C PRO A 183 -8.21 -28.54 3.13
N LYS A 184 -9.12 -29.52 3.18
CA LYS A 184 -10.01 -29.88 2.07
C LYS A 184 -11.04 -28.78 1.78
N THR A 185 -11.61 -28.21 2.84
CA THR A 185 -12.59 -27.12 2.76
C THR A 185 -11.94 -25.81 2.28
N ILE A 186 -10.72 -25.49 2.71
CA ILE A 186 -9.95 -24.36 2.16
C ILE A 186 -9.65 -24.58 0.68
N GLY A 187 -9.21 -25.78 0.29
CA GLY A 187 -8.93 -26.14 -1.10
C GLY A 187 -10.13 -25.98 -2.03
N ALA A 188 -11.35 -26.32 -1.58
CA ALA A 188 -12.58 -26.14 -2.36
C ALA A 188 -13.06 -24.67 -2.42
N SER A 189 -12.71 -23.86 -1.42
CA SER A 189 -13.19 -22.48 -1.30
C SER A 189 -12.37 -21.48 -2.11
N ILE A 190 -11.08 -21.76 -2.36
CA ILE A 190 -10.21 -20.89 -3.16
C ILE A 190 -10.78 -20.66 -4.57
N PRO A 191 -11.18 -21.70 -5.34
CA PRO A 191 -11.81 -21.51 -6.65
C PRO A 191 -13.10 -20.68 -6.59
N MET A 192 -13.92 -20.86 -5.54
CA MET A 192 -15.17 -20.09 -5.38
C MET A 192 -14.92 -18.59 -5.16
N LYS A 193 -13.75 -18.20 -4.66
CA LYS A 193 -13.35 -16.80 -4.49
C LYS A 193 -12.73 -16.20 -5.77
N ALA A 194 -12.46 -16.99 -6.80
CA ALA A 194 -11.90 -16.48 -8.06
C ALA A 194 -12.82 -15.44 -8.71
N THR A 195 -14.13 -15.63 -8.69
CA THR A 195 -15.11 -14.67 -9.23
C THR A 195 -15.02 -13.30 -8.55
N PHE A 196 -14.79 -13.28 -7.22
CA PHE A 196 -14.58 -12.03 -6.49
C PHE A 196 -13.32 -11.30 -6.97
N PHE A 197 -12.20 -12.01 -7.14
CA PHE A 197 -10.96 -11.41 -7.64
C PHE A 197 -11.09 -10.94 -9.10
N ILE A 198 -11.85 -11.63 -9.95
CA ILE A 198 -12.13 -11.19 -11.32
C ILE A 198 -12.87 -9.86 -11.31
N THR A 199 -13.93 -9.72 -10.51
CA THR A 199 -14.66 -8.46 -10.36
C THR A 199 -13.79 -7.35 -9.75
N TYR A 200 -12.98 -7.69 -8.75
CA TYR A 200 -12.02 -6.75 -8.15
C TYR A 200 -11.03 -6.20 -9.19
N ILE A 201 -10.47 -7.06 -10.05
CA ILE A 201 -9.55 -6.64 -11.13
C ILE A 201 -10.27 -5.74 -12.14
N MET A 202 -11.52 -6.03 -12.51
CA MET A 202 -12.27 -5.16 -13.43
C MET A 202 -12.52 -3.77 -12.84
N VAL A 203 -12.94 -3.69 -11.58
CA VAL A 203 -13.24 -2.40 -10.93
C VAL A 203 -11.96 -1.63 -10.60
N ASP A 204 -11.05 -2.22 -9.83
CA ASP A 204 -9.87 -1.53 -9.36
C ASP A 204 -8.76 -1.44 -10.42
N GLY A 205 -8.72 -2.38 -11.37
CA GLY A 205 -7.81 -2.34 -12.52
C GLY A 205 -8.30 -1.39 -13.59
N TRP A 206 -9.38 -1.76 -14.28
CA TRP A 206 -9.78 -1.04 -15.49
C TRP A 206 -10.40 0.32 -15.15
N ALA A 207 -11.39 0.35 -14.26
CA ALA A 207 -12.01 1.62 -13.87
C ALA A 207 -11.08 2.50 -13.02
N GLY A 208 -10.20 1.88 -12.22
CA GLY A 208 -9.14 2.58 -11.49
C GLY A 208 -8.19 3.34 -12.41
N ILE A 209 -7.61 2.66 -13.41
CA ILE A 209 -6.69 3.29 -14.39
C ILE A 209 -7.43 4.34 -15.22
N ALA A 210 -8.66 4.08 -15.66
CA ALA A 210 -9.47 5.07 -16.37
C ALA A 210 -9.72 6.33 -15.51
N GLY A 211 -9.95 6.16 -14.21
CA GLY A 211 -10.07 7.26 -13.25
C GLY A 211 -8.76 8.03 -13.02
N GLU A 212 -7.62 7.34 -13.03
CA GLU A 212 -6.30 7.98 -12.92
C GLU A 212 -5.97 8.86 -14.14
N ILE A 213 -6.38 8.49 -15.35
CA ILE A 213 -6.18 9.31 -16.56
C ILE A 213 -6.85 10.69 -16.40
N ILE A 214 -8.04 10.74 -15.80
CA ILE A 214 -8.77 11.99 -15.57
C ILE A 214 -8.04 12.88 -14.54
N ARG A 215 -7.14 12.31 -13.73
CA ARG A 215 -6.34 13.02 -12.72
C ARG A 215 -7.19 14.02 -11.90
N VAL A 216 -8.31 13.55 -11.38
CA VAL A 216 -9.32 14.38 -10.70
C VAL A 216 -8.73 15.19 -9.54
N LYS A 217 -7.85 14.58 -8.73
CA LYS A 217 -7.23 15.23 -7.56
C LYS A 217 -6.39 16.47 -7.93
N PRO A 218 -5.35 16.38 -8.78
CA PRO A 218 -4.59 17.56 -9.19
C PRO A 218 -5.44 18.54 -9.99
N LEU A 219 -6.45 18.08 -10.75
CA LEU A 219 -7.35 18.97 -11.48
C LEU A 219 -8.17 19.88 -10.54
N ILE A 220 -8.72 19.34 -9.46
CA ILE A 220 -9.47 20.10 -8.45
C ILE A 220 -8.52 21.06 -7.71
N ILE A 221 -7.34 20.58 -7.30
CA ILE A 221 -6.35 21.40 -6.60
C ILE A 221 -5.87 22.55 -7.50
N TYR A 222 -5.67 22.32 -8.80
CA TYR A 222 -5.28 23.35 -9.75
C TYR A 222 -6.33 24.45 -9.84
N HIS A 223 -7.62 24.11 -10.01
CA HIS A 223 -8.68 25.11 -10.07
C HIS A 223 -8.82 25.89 -8.75
N LEU A 224 -8.69 25.20 -7.61
CA LEU A 224 -8.74 25.83 -6.30
C LEU A 224 -7.55 26.80 -6.09
N LYS A 225 -6.32 26.35 -6.40
CA LYS A 225 -5.12 27.20 -6.31
C LYS A 225 -5.20 28.38 -7.27
N ASN A 226 -5.68 28.17 -8.50
CA ASN A 226 -5.81 29.21 -9.50
C ASN A 226 -6.84 30.27 -9.09
N PHE A 227 -7.91 29.86 -8.41
CA PHE A 227 -8.94 30.80 -7.94
C PHE A 227 -8.50 31.61 -6.71
N PHE A 228 -7.79 30.99 -5.76
CA PHE A 228 -7.49 31.62 -4.47
C PHE A 228 -6.06 32.15 -4.30
N LEU A 229 -5.06 31.54 -4.96
CA LEU A 229 -3.64 31.71 -4.60
C LEU A 229 -2.77 32.24 -5.74
N VAL A 230 -3.19 32.13 -7.01
CA VAL A 230 -2.37 32.56 -8.16
C VAL A 230 -2.46 34.07 -8.34
N LYS A 231 -1.34 34.77 -8.17
CA LYS A 231 -1.20 36.20 -8.46
C LYS A 231 -0.11 36.48 -9.50
N THR A 232 0.89 35.60 -9.59
CA THR A 232 2.03 35.73 -10.51
C THR A 232 2.15 34.51 -11.44
N GLU A 233 2.90 34.67 -12.54
CA GLU A 233 3.19 33.54 -13.44
C GLU A 233 3.96 32.39 -12.77
N LYS A 234 4.74 32.68 -11.72
CA LYS A 234 5.45 31.66 -10.96
C LYS A 234 4.48 30.79 -10.16
N ASP A 235 3.48 31.40 -9.51
CA ASP A 235 2.44 30.67 -8.78
C ASP A 235 1.64 29.74 -9.70
N ARG A 236 1.44 30.17 -10.96
CA ARG A 236 0.78 29.34 -11.98
C ARG A 236 1.62 28.12 -12.36
N LYS A 237 2.96 28.27 -12.47
CA LYS A 237 3.87 27.15 -12.74
C LYS A 237 3.90 26.14 -11.58
N GLU A 238 3.87 26.62 -10.34
CA GLU A 238 3.79 25.75 -9.14
C GLU A 238 2.43 25.05 -9.02
N ALA A 239 1.34 25.70 -9.42
CA ALA A 239 0.02 25.08 -9.46
C ALA A 239 -0.09 24.01 -10.57
N MET A 240 0.69 24.14 -11.64
CA MET A 240 0.72 23.19 -12.76
C MET A 240 1.55 21.93 -12.49
N ASP A 241 2.25 21.82 -11.36
CA ASP A 241 3.02 20.62 -11.03
C ASP A 241 2.08 19.45 -10.65
N PRO A 242 2.00 18.38 -11.47
CA PRO A 242 1.13 17.25 -11.19
C PRO A 242 1.71 16.26 -10.16
N GLY A 243 2.97 16.45 -9.74
CA GLY A 243 3.71 15.51 -8.90
C GLY A 243 4.28 14.31 -9.66
N SER A 244 4.80 13.33 -8.92
CA SER A 244 5.40 12.11 -9.48
C SER A 244 4.33 11.12 -9.98
N LEU A 245 4.76 10.07 -10.68
CA LEU A 245 3.90 8.99 -11.20
C LEU A 245 3.16 8.18 -10.11
N GLY A 246 3.44 8.42 -8.82
CA GLY A 246 2.76 7.74 -7.72
C GLY A 246 3.15 6.27 -7.58
N PHE A 247 4.43 5.93 -7.78
CA PHE A 247 4.97 4.57 -7.71
C PHE A 247 4.52 3.80 -6.45
N ASN A 248 4.44 4.51 -5.32
CA ASN A 248 4.00 4.01 -4.01
C ASN A 248 2.61 3.37 -3.99
N CYS A 249 1.69 3.90 -4.80
CA CYS A 249 0.31 3.45 -4.87
C CYS A 249 0.09 2.52 -6.07
N GLY A 250 0.72 2.83 -7.21
CA GLY A 250 0.54 2.10 -8.46
C GLY A 250 1.23 0.73 -8.50
N GLU A 251 2.50 0.64 -8.08
CA GLU A 251 3.28 -0.60 -8.18
C GLU A 251 2.70 -1.76 -7.36
N PRO A 252 2.26 -1.55 -6.10
CA PRO A 252 1.71 -2.65 -5.29
C PRO A 252 0.40 -3.18 -5.86
N THR A 253 -0.42 -2.27 -6.37
CA THR A 253 -1.68 -2.57 -7.04
C THR A 253 -1.45 -3.41 -8.30
N HIS A 254 -0.40 -3.07 -9.07
CA HIS A 254 0.01 -3.84 -10.24
C HIS A 254 0.55 -5.23 -9.87
N ARG A 255 1.41 -5.33 -8.85
CA ARG A 255 1.96 -6.62 -8.36
C ARG A 255 0.89 -7.56 -7.80
N LEU A 256 -0.17 -7.02 -7.19
CA LEU A 256 -1.31 -7.82 -6.74
C LEU A 256 -2.07 -8.45 -7.92
N LYS A 257 -2.15 -7.73 -9.04
CA LYS A 257 -2.88 -8.15 -10.26
C LYS A 257 -2.06 -9.06 -11.15
N GLN A 258 -0.73 -8.90 -11.15
CA GLN A 258 0.19 -9.70 -11.93
C GLN A 258 0.79 -10.85 -11.11
N THR A 259 0.02 -11.88 -10.82
CA THR A 259 0.57 -13.17 -10.41
C THR A 259 1.11 -13.92 -11.63
N ARG A 260 2.13 -13.38 -12.31
CA ARG A 260 3.00 -14.23 -13.14
C ARG A 260 4.08 -14.79 -12.23
N PRO A 261 4.37 -16.11 -12.26
CA PRO A 261 5.62 -16.60 -11.71
C PRO A 261 6.72 -15.87 -12.48
N THR A 262 7.50 -15.04 -11.78
CA THR A 262 8.66 -14.39 -12.35
C THR A 262 9.69 -15.47 -12.66
N HIS A 263 9.61 -16.06 -13.85
CA HIS A 263 10.76 -16.64 -14.50
C HIS A 263 11.77 -15.50 -14.70
N GLY A 264 12.92 -15.62 -14.03
CA GLY A 264 14.13 -14.90 -14.40
C GLY A 264 14.22 -13.45 -13.94
N ALA A 265 14.36 -13.24 -12.63
CA ALA A 265 15.31 -12.23 -12.15
C ALA A 265 16.74 -12.75 -12.46
N PHE A 266 17.10 -12.83 -13.73
CA PHE A 266 18.49 -12.96 -14.15
C PHE A 266 18.99 -11.56 -14.45
N ALA A 267 19.92 -11.13 -13.60
CA ALA A 267 20.78 -9.99 -13.82
C ALA A 267 21.25 -9.96 -15.28
N ARG A 268 20.94 -8.88 -16.00
CA ARG A 268 21.75 -8.50 -17.15
C ARG A 268 22.91 -7.69 -16.60
N LEU A 269 24.10 -8.31 -16.69
CA LEU A 269 25.39 -7.63 -16.76
C LEU A 269 25.38 -6.62 -17.92
#